data_AF-A0AAD0HUR2-F1
#
_entry.id   AF-A0AAD0HUR2-F1
#
_cell.length_a   1.000
_cell.length_b   1.000
_cell.length_c   1.000
_cell.angle_alpha   90.00
_cell.angle_beta   90.00
_cell.angle_gamma   90.00
#
_symmetry.space_group_name_H-M   'P 1'
#
loop_
_entity.id
_entity.type
_entity.pdbx_description
1 polymer ?
#
loop_
_entity_poly.entity_id
_entity_poly.type
_entity_poly.pdbx_seq_one_letter_code
_entity_poly.pdbx_strand_id
1 'polypeptide(L)'
;MKKILISLISLIILTACVSTRYSYYPVSSYGINKISISAGLISEEDENSPVEYIGISDVRSNVDEPHKVKILSSSIKIIDKNKEYIVKTNPKSGYIYIYKQGVVITDDFKTYIGKVQLDDGTIIDIPPLSFKKNVYVESYNPVTDTINAGARTKRLFNGTIDEYREWKNK
;
A
#
# COMPACT_ATOMS: atom_id res chain seq x y z
N MET A 1 -3.14 14.15 -48.70
CA MET A 1 -2.23 13.86 -47.56
C MET A 1 -2.57 14.61 -46.26
N LYS A 2 -3.21 15.80 -46.29
CA LYS A 2 -3.59 16.54 -45.06
C LYS A 2 -4.64 15.86 -44.15
N LYS A 3 -5.56 15.05 -44.70
CA LYS A 3 -6.66 14.43 -43.92
C LYS A 3 -6.22 13.23 -43.06
N ILE A 4 -5.16 12.53 -43.46
CA ILE A 4 -4.66 11.34 -42.74
C ILE A 4 -3.90 11.76 -41.47
N LEU A 5 -3.20 12.90 -41.51
CA LEU A 5 -2.43 13.40 -40.36
C LEU A 5 -3.34 13.87 -39.21
N ILE A 6 -4.47 14.51 -39.52
CA ILE A 6 -5.46 14.96 -38.52
C ILE A 6 -6.14 13.75 -37.86
N SER A 7 -6.41 12.69 -38.63
CA SER A 7 -7.01 11.45 -38.11
C SER A 7 -6.09 10.68 -37.15
N LEU A 8 -4.78 10.72 -37.38
CA LEU A 8 -3.81 10.05 -36.50
C LEU A 8 -3.60 10.85 -35.20
N ILE A 9 -3.60 12.18 -35.30
CA ILE A 9 -3.55 13.09 -34.15
C ILE A 9 -4.83 12.98 -33.31
N SER A 10 -6.02 12.83 -33.92
CA SER A 10 -7.27 12.63 -33.16
C SER A 10 -7.36 11.27 -32.45
N LEU A 11 -6.66 10.23 -32.96
CA LEU A 11 -6.70 8.89 -32.37
C LEU A 11 -5.83 8.79 -31.09
N ILE A 12 -4.78 9.62 -30.98
CA ILE A 12 -3.83 9.65 -29.85
C ILE A 12 -4.41 10.39 -28.63
N ILE A 13 -5.45 11.22 -28.81
CA ILE A 13 -5.85 12.25 -27.83
C ILE A 13 -7.08 11.87 -26.97
N LEU A 14 -7.73 10.72 -27.19
CA LEU A 14 -9.06 10.46 -26.60
C LEU A 14 -9.25 9.12 -25.89
N THR A 15 -8.28 8.21 -25.88
CA THR A 15 -8.43 6.94 -25.14
C THR A 15 -8.09 7.15 -23.68
N ALA A 16 -9.08 7.02 -22.80
CA ALA A 16 -8.84 6.95 -21.35
C ALA A 16 -7.96 5.74 -21.05
N CYS A 17 -6.82 5.97 -20.39
CA CYS A 17 -5.98 4.91 -19.87
C CYS A 17 -6.55 4.41 -18.54
N VAL A 18 -6.29 3.16 -18.18
CA VAL A 18 -6.68 2.57 -16.91
C VAL A 18 -5.43 2.33 -16.08
N SER A 19 -5.36 2.94 -14.89
CA SER A 19 -4.34 2.66 -13.90
C SER A 19 -4.89 1.69 -12.87
N THR A 20 -4.09 0.67 -12.52
CA THR A 20 -4.39 -0.29 -11.46
C THR A 20 -3.28 -0.22 -10.43
N ARG A 21 -3.65 -0.06 -9.15
CA ARG A 21 -2.72 -0.03 -8.03
C ARG A 21 -3.08 -1.07 -6.98
N TYR A 22 -2.08 -1.75 -6.48
CA TYR A 22 -2.15 -2.74 -5.42
C TYR A 22 -1.63 -2.15 -4.11
N SER A 23 -2.25 -2.53 -3.00
CA SER A 23 -1.87 -2.04 -1.67
C SER A 23 -2.24 -3.04 -0.60
N TYR A 24 -1.60 -2.94 0.57
CA TYR A 24 -1.91 -3.77 1.73
C TYR A 24 -2.26 -2.92 2.93
N TYR A 25 -3.44 -3.19 3.49
CA TYR A 25 -3.94 -2.53 4.70
C TYR A 25 -4.36 -3.58 5.74
N PRO A 26 -4.14 -3.30 7.04
CA PRO A 26 -4.69 -4.15 8.08
C PRO A 26 -6.22 -4.07 8.06
N VAL A 27 -6.90 -5.24 8.09
CA VAL A 27 -8.38 -5.35 8.11
C VAL A 27 -8.98 -4.69 9.35
N SER A 28 -8.21 -4.66 10.43
CA SER A 28 -8.57 -3.99 11.67
C SER A 28 -7.34 -3.36 12.30
N SER A 29 -7.40 -2.06 12.53
CA SER A 29 -6.49 -1.32 13.40
C SER A 29 -7.17 -0.95 14.73
N TYR A 30 -8.23 -1.69 15.14
CA TYR A 30 -9.03 -1.40 16.33
C TYR A 30 -8.14 -1.11 17.56
N GLY A 31 -8.31 0.07 18.15
CA GLY A 31 -7.58 0.54 19.32
C GLY A 31 -6.28 1.30 19.03
N ILE A 32 -5.91 1.46 17.76
CA ILE A 32 -4.65 2.08 17.34
C ILE A 32 -4.94 3.42 16.62
N ASN A 33 -5.31 4.46 17.38
CA ASN A 33 -5.57 5.80 16.82
C ASN A 33 -4.34 6.74 16.86
N LYS A 34 -3.28 6.35 17.56
CA LYS A 34 -2.04 7.14 17.71
C LYS A 34 -0.95 6.78 16.68
N ILE A 35 -1.10 5.67 15.96
CA ILE A 35 -0.17 5.27 14.90
C ILE A 35 -0.93 4.86 13.65
N SER A 36 -0.30 5.03 12.50
CA SER A 36 -0.71 4.47 11.22
C SER A 36 0.17 3.27 10.89
N ILE A 37 -0.43 2.23 10.33
CA ILE A 37 0.26 1.00 9.94
C ILE A 37 -0.15 0.62 8.52
N SER A 38 0.83 0.44 7.65
CA SER A 38 0.63 0.01 6.26
C SER A 38 1.73 -0.94 5.82
N ALA A 39 1.55 -1.59 4.67
CA ALA A 39 2.59 -2.38 4.04
C ALA A 39 2.83 -1.86 2.61
N GLY A 40 4.10 -1.55 2.32
CA GLY A 40 4.56 -1.06 1.02
C GLY A 40 4.97 -2.22 0.12
N LEU A 41 4.82 -2.03 -1.19
CA LEU A 41 5.19 -2.99 -2.23
C LEU A 41 6.43 -2.51 -2.98
N ILE A 42 7.19 -3.47 -3.55
CA ILE A 42 8.27 -3.14 -4.50
C ILE A 42 7.72 -2.39 -5.72
N SER A 43 6.55 -2.79 -6.20
CA SER A 43 5.78 -2.10 -7.23
C SER A 43 4.29 -2.17 -6.90
N GLU A 44 3.63 -1.02 -6.80
CA GLU A 44 2.17 -0.98 -6.63
C GLU A 44 1.43 -1.28 -7.94
N GLU A 45 2.12 -1.38 -9.08
CA GLU A 45 1.48 -1.64 -10.39
C GLU A 45 1.49 -3.12 -10.78
N ASP A 46 2.22 -3.96 -10.04
CA ASP A 46 2.33 -5.40 -10.27
C ASP A 46 1.52 -6.17 -9.23
N GLU A 47 0.54 -6.96 -9.69
CA GLU A 47 -0.26 -7.83 -8.83
C GLU A 47 0.66 -8.78 -8.05
N ASN A 48 1.74 -9.28 -8.63
CA ASN A 48 2.62 -10.25 -7.95
C ASN A 48 3.77 -9.59 -7.20
N SER A 49 3.76 -8.26 -7.04
CA SER A 49 4.81 -7.57 -6.30
C SER A 49 4.90 -8.08 -4.86
N PRO A 50 6.10 -8.43 -4.38
CA PRO A 50 6.32 -8.73 -2.98
C PRO A 50 6.09 -7.51 -2.09
N VAL A 51 5.67 -7.76 -0.84
CA VAL A 51 5.70 -6.78 0.24
C VAL A 51 7.15 -6.39 0.54
N GLU A 52 7.49 -5.13 0.32
CA GLU A 52 8.83 -4.60 0.61
C GLU A 52 9.02 -4.41 2.11
N TYR A 53 8.04 -3.78 2.78
CA TYR A 53 8.13 -3.42 4.18
C TYR A 53 6.76 -3.32 4.86
N ILE A 54 6.75 -3.41 6.20
CA ILE A 54 5.66 -2.90 7.04
C ILE A 54 6.12 -1.58 7.65
N GLY A 55 5.32 -0.52 7.46
CA GLY A 55 5.57 0.81 7.98
C GLY A 55 4.67 1.10 9.18
N ILE A 56 5.25 1.70 10.21
CA ILE A 56 4.56 2.17 11.41
C ILE A 56 4.97 3.62 11.61
N SER A 57 4.00 4.53 11.59
CA SER A 57 4.24 5.97 11.80
C SER A 57 3.35 6.51 12.91
N ASP A 58 3.83 7.53 13.61
CA ASP A 58 3.03 8.31 14.54
C ASP A 58 2.08 9.23 13.75
N VAL A 59 0.79 9.26 14.10
CA VAL A 59 -0.20 10.09 13.39
C VAL A 59 0.05 11.59 13.56
N ARG A 60 0.80 12.00 14.58
CA ARG A 60 1.23 13.39 14.79
C ARG A 60 2.30 13.80 13.79
N SER A 61 3.05 12.83 13.26
CA SER A 61 4.19 13.09 12.37
C SER A 61 3.74 13.77 11.09
N ASN A 62 4.43 14.85 10.75
CA ASN A 62 4.30 15.54 9.48
C ASN A 62 5.68 15.99 8.98
N VAL A 63 5.73 16.76 7.88
CA VAL A 63 6.99 17.20 7.26
C VAL A 63 7.75 18.16 8.17
N ASP A 64 7.06 19.06 8.86
CA ASP A 64 7.65 20.09 9.71
C ASP A 64 7.97 19.56 11.12
N GLU A 65 7.17 18.61 11.61
CA GLU A 65 7.33 17.99 12.92
C GLU A 65 7.35 16.45 12.81
N PRO A 66 8.54 15.86 12.55
CA PRO A 66 8.66 14.41 12.42
C PRO A 66 8.69 13.74 13.80
N HIS A 67 7.74 12.84 14.02
CA HIS A 67 7.68 12.02 15.24
C HIS A 67 8.22 10.61 14.99
N LYS A 68 9.00 10.09 15.95
CA LYS A 68 9.66 8.79 15.80
C LYS A 68 8.87 7.68 16.50
N VAL A 69 8.82 6.52 15.85
CA VAL A 69 8.32 5.28 16.43
C VAL A 69 9.47 4.29 16.59
N LYS A 70 9.59 3.72 17.78
CA LYS A 70 10.55 2.67 18.11
C LYS A 70 9.83 1.34 18.27
N ILE A 71 10.21 0.35 17.47
CA ILE A 71 9.75 -1.03 17.64
C ILE A 71 10.56 -1.67 18.76
N LEU A 72 9.88 -2.18 19.79
CA LEU A 72 10.55 -2.72 20.98
C LEU A 72 10.98 -4.18 20.81
N SER A 73 10.27 -4.94 19.98
CA SER A 73 10.63 -6.30 19.61
C SER A 73 11.85 -6.29 18.67
N SER A 74 12.86 -7.12 18.90
CA SER A 74 14.05 -7.27 18.02
C SER A 74 13.76 -8.03 16.72
N SER A 75 12.66 -8.77 16.69
CA SER A 75 12.11 -9.44 15.52
C SER A 75 10.59 -9.50 15.63
N ILE A 76 9.93 -9.72 14.50
CA ILE A 76 8.49 -9.95 14.40
C ILE A 76 8.22 -11.29 13.73
N LYS A 77 7.04 -11.84 13.97
CA LYS A 77 6.55 -13.02 13.28
C LYS A 77 5.59 -12.63 12.17
N ILE A 78 5.77 -13.22 10.98
CA ILE A 78 4.84 -13.11 9.86
C ILE A 78 4.36 -14.51 9.47
N ILE A 79 3.05 -14.65 9.25
CA ILE A 79 2.42 -15.87 8.76
C ILE A 79 1.81 -15.55 7.39
N ASP A 80 2.33 -16.21 6.36
CA ASP A 80 1.77 -16.19 5.00
C ASP A 80 1.38 -17.62 4.64
N LYS A 81 0.08 -17.84 4.42
CA LYS A 81 -0.52 -19.17 4.26
C LYS A 81 -0.15 -20.08 5.43
N ASN A 82 0.67 -21.10 5.18
CA ASN A 82 1.14 -22.07 6.18
C ASN A 82 2.64 -21.91 6.50
N LYS A 83 3.27 -20.81 6.05
CA LYS A 83 4.67 -20.52 6.31
C LYS A 83 4.80 -19.46 7.38
N GLU A 84 5.74 -19.69 8.30
CA GLU A 84 6.11 -18.75 9.34
C GLU A 84 7.48 -18.16 9.04
N TYR A 85 7.60 -16.85 9.18
CA TYR A 85 8.84 -16.11 9.02
C TYR A 85 9.13 -15.30 10.27
N ILE A 86 10.41 -15.27 10.67
CA ILE A 86 10.92 -14.37 11.69
C ILE A 86 11.75 -13.30 11.00
N VAL A 87 11.29 -12.05 11.09
CA VAL A 87 11.89 -10.90 10.40
C VAL A 87 12.51 -9.98 11.44
N LYS A 88 13.78 -9.61 11.26
CA LYS A 88 14.48 -8.71 12.18
C LYS A 88 13.93 -7.29 12.05
N THR A 89 13.84 -6.59 13.17
CA THR A 89 13.47 -5.17 13.21
C THR A 89 14.70 -4.30 13.36
N ASN A 90 14.52 -3.00 13.13
CA ASN A 90 15.50 -2.00 13.51
C ASN A 90 14.85 -1.06 14.53
N PRO A 91 15.34 -1.01 15.79
CA PRO A 91 14.73 -0.16 16.81
C PRO A 91 14.85 1.35 16.51
N LYS A 92 15.65 1.75 15.51
CA LYS A 92 15.78 3.14 15.06
C LYS A 92 14.84 3.50 13.90
N SER A 93 13.98 2.57 13.46
CA SER A 93 13.12 2.73 12.30
C SER A 93 11.70 2.27 12.60
N GLY A 94 10.71 3.03 12.14
CA GLY A 94 9.31 2.59 12.07
C GLY A 94 9.05 1.60 10.93
N TYR A 95 10.05 1.33 10.08
CA TYR A 95 9.96 0.42 8.95
C TYR A 95 10.63 -0.91 9.23
N ILE A 96 9.90 -2.00 8.96
CA ILE A 96 10.37 -3.38 8.99
C ILE A 96 10.51 -3.86 7.55
N TYR A 97 11.73 -3.87 7.00
CA TYR A 97 11.99 -4.34 5.64
C TYR A 97 11.94 -5.86 5.58
N ILE A 98 10.99 -6.40 4.82
CA ILE A 98 10.71 -7.83 4.71
C ILE A 98 11.47 -8.42 3.53
N TYR A 99 11.27 -7.85 2.33
CA TYR A 99 11.84 -8.38 1.10
C TYR A 99 13.37 -8.41 1.11
N LYS A 100 14.01 -7.38 1.66
CA LYS A 100 15.48 -7.32 1.82
C LYS A 100 16.06 -8.44 2.69
N GLN A 101 15.23 -9.11 3.50
CA GLN A 101 15.62 -10.25 4.33
C GLN A 101 15.34 -11.61 3.66
N GLY A 102 14.93 -11.62 2.37
CA GLY A 102 14.66 -12.84 1.60
C GLY A 102 13.27 -13.44 1.83
N VAL A 103 12.38 -12.73 2.53
CA VAL A 103 11.00 -13.15 2.75
C VAL A 103 10.13 -12.58 1.64
N VAL A 104 9.46 -13.46 0.89
CA VAL A 104 8.61 -13.09 -0.25
C VAL A 104 7.16 -13.35 0.10
N ILE A 105 6.36 -12.29 0.17
CA ILE A 105 4.93 -12.32 0.49
C ILE A 105 4.19 -11.59 -0.63
N THR A 106 3.28 -12.27 -1.30
CA THR A 106 2.51 -11.74 -2.45
C THR A 106 0.99 -11.87 -2.26
N ASP A 107 0.58 -12.38 -1.10
CA ASP A 107 -0.81 -12.68 -0.74
C ASP A 107 -1.15 -12.11 0.64
N ASP A 108 -2.40 -12.28 1.08
CA ASP A 108 -2.85 -11.92 2.42
C ASP A 108 -1.98 -12.58 3.50
N PHE A 109 -1.63 -11.83 4.54
CA PHE A 109 -0.74 -12.31 5.59
C PHE A 109 -1.14 -11.80 6.97
N LYS A 110 -0.65 -12.47 8.02
CA LYS A 110 -0.79 -12.06 9.41
C LYS A 110 0.57 -11.70 10.00
N THR A 111 0.62 -10.71 10.87
CA THR A 111 1.85 -10.29 11.53
C THR A 111 1.65 -10.02 13.01
N TYR A 112 2.71 -10.27 13.78
CA TYR A 112 2.78 -10.09 15.23
C TYR A 112 3.93 -9.14 15.53
N ILE A 113 3.61 -7.85 15.62
CA ILE A 113 4.60 -6.78 15.79
C ILE A 113 5.02 -6.66 17.27
N GLY A 114 4.06 -6.84 18.19
CA GLY A 114 4.27 -6.66 19.62
C GLY A 114 4.15 -5.17 20.00
N LYS A 115 5.12 -4.64 20.74
CA LYS A 115 5.03 -3.30 21.30
C LYS A 115 5.85 -2.27 20.53
N VAL A 116 5.32 -1.07 20.45
CA VAL A 116 6.04 0.11 19.95
C VAL A 116 6.02 1.23 20.99
N GLN A 117 7.00 2.13 20.91
CA GLN A 117 7.11 3.30 21.75
C GLN A 117 7.17 4.56 20.87
N LEU A 118 6.33 5.55 21.20
CA LEU A 118 6.37 6.89 20.61
C LEU A 118 7.47 7.72 21.29
N ASP A 119 7.84 8.84 20.67
CA ASP A 119 8.86 9.76 21.21
C ASP A 119 8.48 10.44 22.52
N ASP A 120 7.18 10.59 22.82
CA ASP A 120 6.68 11.06 24.11
C ASP A 120 6.72 10.00 25.21
N GLY A 121 7.24 8.80 24.90
CA GLY A 121 7.37 7.68 25.82
C GLY A 121 6.15 6.75 25.87
N THR A 122 5.03 7.10 25.23
CA THR A 122 3.82 6.26 25.16
C THR A 122 4.16 4.90 24.57
N ILE A 123 3.78 3.82 25.25
CA ILE A 123 3.90 2.45 24.75
C ILE A 123 2.54 1.97 24.25
N ILE A 124 2.53 1.42 23.04
CA ILE A 124 1.34 0.86 22.40
C ILE A 124 1.58 -0.62 22.15
N ASP A 125 0.65 -1.46 22.60
CA ASP A 125 0.63 -2.88 22.29
C ASP A 125 -0.16 -3.11 21.00
N ILE A 126 0.50 -3.64 19.97
CA ILE A 126 -0.12 -3.88 18.67
C ILE A 126 -0.65 -5.32 18.65
N PRO A 127 -1.98 -5.52 18.60
CA PRO A 127 -2.54 -6.85 18.45
C PRO A 127 -2.11 -7.48 17.12
N PRO A 128 -2.24 -8.81 16.97
CA PRO A 128 -1.99 -9.46 15.70
C PRO A 128 -2.81 -8.81 14.57
N LEU A 129 -2.12 -8.42 13.49
CA LEU A 129 -2.74 -7.75 12.36
C LEU A 129 -2.90 -8.73 11.20
N SER A 130 -4.04 -8.68 10.53
CA SER A 130 -4.26 -9.36 9.25
C SER A 130 -4.25 -8.32 8.14
N PHE A 131 -3.30 -8.42 7.22
CA PHE A 131 -3.20 -7.54 6.07
C PHE A 131 -3.91 -8.17 4.88
N LYS A 132 -4.77 -7.38 4.24
CA LYS A 132 -5.44 -7.76 3.00
C LYS A 132 -4.90 -6.99 1.83
N LYS A 133 -4.76 -7.68 0.70
CA LYS A 133 -4.45 -7.07 -0.59
C LYS A 133 -5.69 -6.39 -1.16
N ASN A 134 -5.52 -5.11 -1.48
CA ASN A 134 -6.54 -4.29 -2.09
C ASN A 134 -6.09 -3.84 -3.48
N VAL A 135 -7.08 -3.58 -4.32
CA VAL A 135 -6.91 -3.08 -5.68
C VAL A 135 -7.70 -1.79 -5.82
N TYR A 136 -7.04 -0.76 -6.33
CA TYR A 136 -7.65 0.49 -6.73
C TYR A 136 -7.46 0.64 -8.24
N VAL A 137 -8.57 0.92 -8.94
CA VAL A 137 -8.55 1.14 -10.39
C VAL A 137 -9.18 2.48 -10.71
N GLU A 138 -8.50 3.27 -11.51
CA GLU A 138 -9.02 4.53 -12.02
C GLU A 138 -8.77 4.69 -13.51
N SER A 139 -9.68 5.38 -14.19
CA SER A 139 -9.41 5.86 -15.55
C SER A 139 -8.86 7.28 -15.51
N TYR A 140 -7.83 7.52 -16.30
CA TYR A 140 -7.20 8.82 -16.50
C TYR A 140 -7.15 9.14 -17.99
N ASN A 141 -7.46 10.39 -18.35
CA ASN A 141 -7.29 10.89 -19.71
C ASN A 141 -6.24 12.00 -19.71
N PRO A 142 -5.07 11.78 -20.34
CA PRO A 142 -3.95 12.72 -20.28
C PRO A 142 -4.27 14.10 -20.83
N VAL A 143 -5.20 14.20 -21.77
CA VAL A 143 -5.54 15.46 -22.42
C VAL A 143 -6.58 16.20 -21.59
N THR A 144 -7.67 15.56 -21.22
CA THR A 144 -8.74 16.24 -20.48
C THR A 144 -8.36 16.56 -19.03
N ASP A 145 -7.54 15.71 -18.41
CA ASP A 145 -7.19 15.84 -16.98
C ASP A 145 -6.03 16.83 -16.79
N THR A 146 -5.18 17.01 -17.81
CA THR A 146 -4.17 18.07 -17.82
C THR A 146 -4.79 19.44 -18.10
N ILE A 147 -5.79 19.51 -19.00
CA ILE A 147 -6.48 20.78 -19.34
C ILE A 147 -7.42 21.22 -18.21
N ASN A 148 -8.09 20.27 -17.57
CA ASN A 148 -8.96 20.54 -16.43
C ASN A 148 -8.25 20.07 -15.17
N ALA A 149 -7.43 20.92 -14.55
CA ALA A 149 -6.78 20.69 -13.25
C ALA A 149 -7.82 20.56 -12.11
N GLY A 150 -8.61 19.49 -12.16
CA GLY A 150 -9.82 19.27 -11.36
C GLY A 150 -10.88 18.34 -11.99
N ALA A 151 -10.76 17.98 -13.28
CA ALA A 151 -11.55 16.89 -13.85
C ALA A 151 -11.07 15.58 -13.23
N ARG A 152 -11.98 14.96 -12.49
CA ARG A 152 -11.69 13.85 -11.59
C ARG A 152 -11.33 12.60 -12.39
N THR A 153 -10.19 11.99 -12.07
CA THR A 153 -9.99 10.57 -12.40
C THR A 153 -11.21 9.81 -11.92
N LYS A 154 -11.79 8.99 -12.81
CA LYS A 154 -12.98 8.22 -12.46
C LYS A 154 -12.50 6.93 -11.81
N ARG A 155 -12.73 6.81 -10.49
CA ARG A 155 -12.56 5.55 -9.78
C ARG A 155 -13.48 4.49 -10.41
N LEU A 156 -12.88 3.46 -10.98
CA LEU A 156 -13.57 2.33 -11.61
C LEU A 156 -13.80 1.20 -10.59
N PHE A 157 -12.84 0.97 -9.71
CA PHE A 157 -12.91 -0.09 -8.70
C PHE A 157 -12.10 0.29 -7.45
N ASN A 158 -12.56 -0.16 -6.29
CA ASN A 158 -11.80 -0.13 -5.05
C ASN A 158 -12.32 -1.23 -4.12
N GLY A 159 -11.46 -2.17 -3.75
CA GLY A 159 -11.83 -3.32 -2.93
C GLY A 159 -10.69 -4.32 -2.80
N THR A 160 -11.00 -5.48 -2.25
CA THR A 160 -10.06 -6.60 -2.10
C THR A 160 -9.71 -7.22 -3.47
N ILE A 161 -8.60 -7.97 -3.51
CA ILE A 161 -8.19 -8.69 -4.73
C ILE A 161 -9.23 -9.70 -5.21
N ASP A 162 -9.98 -10.31 -4.30
CA ASP A 162 -11.03 -11.29 -4.65
C ASP A 162 -12.23 -10.58 -5.28
N GLU A 163 -12.71 -9.48 -4.69
CA GLU A 163 -13.76 -8.64 -5.27
C GLU A 163 -13.35 -8.09 -6.65
N TYR A 164 -12.07 -7.77 -6.83
CA TYR A 164 -11.55 -7.30 -8.12
C TYR A 164 -11.59 -8.38 -9.20
N ARG A 165 -11.23 -9.62 -8.85
CA ARG A 165 -11.31 -10.77 -9.76
C ARG A 165 -12.75 -11.05 -10.18
N GLU A 166 -13.69 -10.95 -9.25
CA GLU A 166 -15.12 -11.04 -9.57
C GLU A 166 -15.60 -9.89 -10.47
N TRP A 167 -15.18 -8.66 -10.20
CA TRP A 167 -15.52 -7.49 -11.00
C TRP A 167 -14.99 -7.58 -12.43
N LYS A 168 -13.77 -8.08 -12.62
CA LYS A 168 -13.16 -8.29 -13.96
C LYS A 168 -13.88 -9.31 -14.83
N ASN A 169 -14.58 -10.26 -14.21
CA ASN A 169 -15.27 -11.35 -14.91
C ASN A 169 -16.74 -11.02 -15.23
N LYS A 170 -17.21 -9.79 -14.93
CA LYS A 170 -18.54 -9.27 -15.25
C LYS A 170 -18.50 -8.42 -16.51
#